data_AF-A0A494WHQ9-F1
#
_entry.id   AF-A0A494WHQ9-F1
#
_cell.length_a   1.000
_cell.length_b   1.000
_cell.length_c   1.000
_cell.angle_alpha   90.00
_cell.angle_beta   90.00
_cell.angle_gamma   90.00
#
_symmetry.space_group_name_H-M   'P 1'
#
loop_
_entity.id
_entity.type
_entity.pdbx_description
1 polymer ?
#
loop_
_entity_poly.entity_id
_entity_poly.type
_entity_poly.pdbx_seq_one_letter_code
_entity_poly.pdbx_strand_id
1 'polypeptide(L)'
;MGWTEYRDVLDSWFGYSEARGQDDIIIDIYNSQRVESYKMSHQDPWCHATISAAGYQSGNQGKVPNTAYCPYGINWFKARGLWTGRYAGNYAPAVGDIIYYDWGGDGVSDHVGAIIKVSGNTLTVREGNRNDMVCDRVISKWSNLIMGYGRPNWGSATIIMPSPVVVESGSNGAYGIHRKDLIRQGQQHAINFTGVKIGVDGIRGPETKKAAIRCVQHAMNMDYNAGLKEDGIWGKKTDAAFAQHYVCEGETQYMVTAWEILLLLNGYDPNGVEHPGEFGSGCAAATRMFQGDKSLVQDEVAGRKSFLTAIN
;
A
#
# COMPACT_ATOMS: atom_id res chain seq x y z
N MET A 1 -12.75 7.45 4.78
CA MET A 1 -11.94 7.87 3.63
C MET A 1 -10.75 8.61 4.17
N GLY A 2 -9.57 8.04 4.00
CA GLY A 2 -8.27 8.55 4.40
C GLY A 2 -7.23 8.13 3.37
N TRP A 3 -5.99 8.00 3.82
CA TRP A 3 -4.85 7.68 2.95
C TRP A 3 -5.03 6.36 2.18
N THR A 4 -5.57 5.33 2.82
CA THR A 4 -5.71 4.00 2.19
C THR A 4 -6.57 4.05 0.93
N GLU A 5 -7.79 4.59 1.01
CA GLU A 5 -8.67 4.66 -0.16
C GLU A 5 -8.08 5.55 -1.26
N TYR A 6 -7.31 6.58 -0.87
CA TYR A 6 -6.59 7.44 -1.81
C TYR A 6 -5.47 6.69 -2.53
N ARG A 7 -4.67 5.91 -1.79
CA ARG A 7 -3.60 5.07 -2.34
C ARG A 7 -4.15 3.99 -3.26
N ASP A 8 -5.22 3.31 -2.86
CA ASP A 8 -5.81 2.22 -3.65
C ASP A 8 -6.26 2.70 -5.04
N VAL A 9 -6.77 3.93 -5.14
CA VAL A 9 -7.07 4.55 -6.44
C VAL A 9 -5.80 4.76 -7.26
N LEU A 10 -4.74 5.33 -6.67
CA LEU A 10 -3.46 5.51 -7.35
C LEU A 10 -2.80 4.19 -7.77
N ASP A 11 -2.98 3.12 -6.99
CA ASP A 11 -2.54 1.76 -7.30
C ASP A 11 -3.32 1.17 -8.46
N SER A 12 -4.64 1.37 -8.50
CA SER A 12 -5.48 0.92 -9.62
C SER A 12 -5.11 1.57 -10.96
N TRP A 13 -4.47 2.76 -10.92
CA TRP A 13 -4.03 3.49 -12.10
C TRP A 13 -2.56 3.23 -12.46
N PHE A 14 -1.82 2.45 -11.68
CA PHE A 14 -0.41 2.18 -11.98
C PHE A 14 -0.25 1.61 -13.40
N GLY A 15 0.62 2.23 -14.19
CA GLY A 15 0.86 1.90 -15.59
C GLY A 15 -0.14 2.47 -16.60
N TYR A 16 -1.15 3.25 -16.18
CA TYR A 16 -1.98 4.03 -17.10
C TYR A 16 -1.07 5.00 -17.87
N SER A 17 -1.24 5.11 -19.19
CA SER A 17 -0.37 5.92 -20.03
C SER A 17 -1.10 6.60 -21.20
N GLU A 18 -0.52 7.69 -21.69
CA GLU A 18 -1.00 8.44 -22.86
C GLU A 18 -0.98 7.59 -24.13
N ALA A 19 0.05 6.75 -24.28
CA ALA A 19 0.17 5.83 -25.40
C ALA A 19 -1.02 4.84 -25.51
N ARG A 20 -1.78 4.66 -24.42
CA ARG A 20 -2.97 3.81 -24.36
C ARG A 20 -4.27 4.61 -24.19
N GLY A 21 -4.20 5.95 -24.17
CA GLY A 21 -5.34 6.84 -23.90
C GLY A 21 -5.97 6.63 -22.52
N GLN A 22 -5.19 6.17 -21.53
CA GLN A 22 -5.71 5.89 -20.18
C GLN A 22 -5.61 7.11 -19.26
N ASP A 23 -4.78 8.08 -19.61
CA ASP A 23 -4.75 9.42 -19.04
C ASP A 23 -6.08 10.16 -19.24
N ASP A 24 -6.76 9.96 -20.36
CA ASP A 24 -8.09 10.52 -20.64
C ASP A 24 -9.09 10.18 -19.52
N ILE A 25 -9.02 8.95 -18.96
CA ILE A 25 -9.87 8.51 -17.85
C ILE A 25 -9.62 9.38 -16.62
N ILE A 26 -8.36 9.67 -16.32
CA ILE A 26 -7.96 10.47 -15.15
C ILE A 26 -8.34 11.94 -15.37
N ILE A 27 -8.11 12.46 -16.57
CA ILE A 27 -8.49 13.82 -16.98
C ILE A 27 -10.01 14.01 -16.93
N ASP A 28 -10.79 13.02 -17.35
CA ASP A 28 -12.25 13.06 -17.30
C ASP A 28 -12.78 13.02 -15.86
N ILE A 29 -12.20 12.19 -14.99
CA ILE A 29 -12.53 12.17 -13.56
C ILE A 29 -12.22 13.55 -12.95
N TYR A 30 -11.05 14.12 -13.21
CA TYR A 30 -10.71 15.47 -12.78
C TYR A 30 -11.71 16.52 -13.31
N ASN A 31 -12.00 16.50 -14.61
CA ASN A 31 -12.90 17.46 -15.23
C ASN A 31 -14.33 17.37 -14.67
N SER A 32 -14.77 16.20 -14.20
CA SER A 32 -16.08 15.99 -13.60
C SER A 32 -16.27 16.67 -12.23
N GLN A 33 -15.16 16.94 -11.51
CA GLN A 33 -15.17 17.49 -10.15
C GLN A 33 -14.59 18.90 -10.05
N ARG A 34 -14.20 19.50 -11.18
CA ARG A 34 -13.41 20.75 -11.20
C ARG A 34 -14.15 21.91 -10.51
N VAL A 35 -13.39 22.67 -9.73
CA VAL A 35 -13.83 23.95 -9.14
C VAL A 35 -13.24 25.16 -9.87
N GLU A 36 -12.21 24.93 -10.70
CA GLU A 36 -11.62 25.95 -11.56
C GLU A 36 -12.42 26.12 -12.86
N SER A 37 -12.32 27.32 -13.47
CA SER A 37 -12.97 27.60 -14.76
C SER A 37 -12.31 26.84 -15.90
N TYR A 38 -11.02 26.52 -15.78
CA TYR A 38 -10.27 25.77 -16.78
C TYR A 38 -10.72 24.31 -16.83
N LYS A 39 -11.15 23.87 -18.01
CA LYS A 39 -11.39 22.45 -18.31
C LYS A 39 -10.16 21.93 -19.03
N MET A 40 -9.55 20.88 -18.49
CA MET A 40 -8.39 20.27 -19.12
C MET A 40 -8.75 19.63 -20.45
N SER A 41 -7.86 19.77 -21.42
CA SER A 41 -7.84 18.97 -22.64
C SER A 41 -7.13 17.63 -22.39
N HIS A 42 -7.38 16.65 -23.25
CA HIS A 42 -6.68 15.36 -23.28
C HIS A 42 -5.24 15.46 -23.84
N GLN A 43 -4.73 16.68 -24.03
CA GLN A 43 -3.33 16.94 -24.41
C GLN A 43 -2.59 17.70 -23.30
N ASP A 44 -3.27 18.02 -22.21
CA ASP A 44 -2.69 18.78 -21.10
C ASP A 44 -1.87 17.85 -20.19
N PRO A 45 -0.75 18.34 -19.63
CA PRO A 45 -0.03 17.62 -18.59
C PRO A 45 -0.92 17.30 -17.38
N TRP A 46 -1.00 16.03 -16.99
CA TRP A 46 -2.00 15.53 -16.04
C TRP A 46 -1.43 15.08 -14.69
N CYS A 47 -0.24 15.56 -14.33
CA CYS A 47 0.43 15.19 -13.07
C CYS A 47 -0.38 15.58 -11.82
N HIS A 48 -0.80 16.84 -11.69
CA HIS A 48 -1.61 17.28 -10.56
C HIS A 48 -3.07 16.82 -10.69
N ALA A 49 -3.58 16.73 -11.91
CA ALA A 49 -4.90 16.18 -12.17
C ALA A 49 -5.04 14.76 -11.60
N THR A 50 -3.98 13.94 -11.66
CA THR A 50 -3.93 12.61 -11.03
C THR A 50 -4.15 12.68 -9.51
N ILE A 51 -3.46 13.58 -8.82
CA ILE A 51 -3.59 13.77 -7.37
C ILE A 51 -5.01 14.24 -7.01
N SER A 52 -5.53 15.20 -7.76
CA SER A 52 -6.88 15.73 -7.54
C SER A 52 -7.97 14.72 -7.86
N ALA A 53 -7.85 13.98 -8.97
CA ALA A 53 -8.79 12.94 -9.38
C ALA A 53 -8.79 11.77 -8.39
N ALA A 54 -7.62 11.35 -7.89
CA ALA A 54 -7.52 10.32 -6.85
C ALA A 54 -8.25 10.78 -5.58
N GLY A 55 -8.11 12.05 -5.21
CA GLY A 55 -8.85 12.66 -4.10
C GLY A 55 -10.36 12.55 -4.28
N TYR A 56 -10.85 12.82 -5.49
CA TYR A 56 -12.27 12.71 -5.79
C TYR A 56 -12.79 11.27 -5.81
N GLN A 57 -12.10 10.41 -6.55
CA GLN A 57 -12.51 9.01 -6.76
C GLN A 57 -12.48 8.20 -5.47
N SER A 58 -11.52 8.49 -4.58
CA SER A 58 -11.43 7.89 -3.24
C SER A 58 -12.36 8.53 -2.21
N GLY A 59 -13.13 9.56 -2.62
CA GLY A 59 -14.00 10.36 -1.77
C GLY A 59 -13.27 11.17 -0.68
N ASN A 60 -11.97 11.41 -0.87
CA ASN A 60 -11.16 12.32 -0.07
C ASN A 60 -11.21 13.78 -0.60
N GLN A 61 -12.33 14.21 -1.20
CA GLN A 61 -12.50 15.59 -1.63
C GLN A 61 -12.19 16.57 -0.48
N GLY A 62 -11.44 17.63 -0.78
CA GLY A 62 -11.10 18.67 0.20
C GLY A 62 -9.94 18.32 1.14
N LYS A 63 -9.37 17.11 1.08
CA LYS A 63 -8.13 16.76 1.80
C LYS A 63 -6.88 17.00 0.96
N VAL A 64 -7.01 16.87 -0.35
CA VAL A 64 -6.00 17.26 -1.36
C VAL A 64 -6.50 18.45 -2.19
N PRO A 65 -5.60 19.23 -2.81
CA PRO A 65 -6.01 20.30 -3.71
C PRO A 65 -6.79 19.74 -4.91
N ASN A 66 -7.81 20.47 -5.35
CA ASN A 66 -8.56 20.19 -6.58
C ASN A 66 -8.13 21.20 -7.66
N THR A 67 -7.05 20.87 -8.37
CA THR A 67 -6.43 21.74 -9.39
C THR A 67 -5.63 20.89 -10.38
N ALA A 68 -5.40 21.42 -11.56
CA ALA A 68 -4.45 20.86 -12.53
C ALA A 68 -3.06 21.51 -12.43
N TYR A 69 -2.91 22.60 -11.68
CA TYR A 69 -1.71 23.44 -11.68
C TYR A 69 -0.93 23.35 -10.36
N CYS A 70 0.32 22.88 -10.44
CA CYS A 70 1.17 22.60 -9.27
C CYS A 70 1.32 23.80 -8.31
N PRO A 71 1.60 25.04 -8.78
CA PRO A 71 1.68 26.20 -7.89
C PRO A 71 0.39 26.50 -7.11
N TYR A 72 -0.78 26.22 -7.69
CA TYR A 72 -2.06 26.35 -6.99
C TYR A 72 -2.20 25.30 -5.90
N GLY A 73 -1.76 24.07 -6.15
CA GLY A 73 -1.71 23.00 -5.13
C GLY A 73 -0.85 23.38 -3.92
N ILE A 74 0.34 23.93 -4.16
CA ILE A 74 1.22 24.44 -3.10
C ILE A 74 0.53 25.56 -2.30
N ASN A 75 -0.04 26.54 -2.99
CA ASN A 75 -0.73 27.66 -2.34
C ASN A 75 -1.94 27.19 -1.51
N TRP A 76 -2.65 26.15 -1.97
CA TRP A 76 -3.75 25.53 -1.24
C TRP A 76 -3.28 24.92 0.09
N PHE A 77 -2.14 24.22 0.11
CA PHE A 77 -1.55 23.67 1.33
C PHE A 77 -1.01 24.77 2.24
N LYS A 78 -0.33 25.80 1.69
CA LYS A 78 0.16 26.98 2.45
C LYS A 78 -0.98 27.69 3.16
N ALA A 79 -2.08 27.96 2.46
CA ALA A 79 -3.26 28.64 3.02
C ALA A 79 -3.93 27.87 4.17
N ARG A 80 -3.64 26.57 4.30
CA ARG A 80 -4.17 25.68 5.35
C ARG A 80 -3.15 25.34 6.43
N GLY A 81 -1.94 25.89 6.36
CA GLY A 81 -0.85 25.56 7.29
C GLY A 81 -0.36 24.11 7.17
N LEU A 82 -0.60 23.46 6.03
CA LEU A 82 -0.26 22.05 5.77
C LEU A 82 0.97 21.90 4.86
N TRP A 83 1.61 23.00 4.48
CA TRP A 83 2.79 23.02 3.63
C TRP A 83 4.08 23.06 4.46
N THR A 84 5.08 22.30 4.03
CA THR A 84 6.45 22.43 4.54
C THR A 84 7.44 22.45 3.37
N GLY A 85 8.18 23.55 3.24
CA GLY A 85 9.22 23.68 2.22
C GLY A 85 10.44 22.80 2.53
N ARG A 86 11.18 22.40 1.51
CA ARG A 86 12.34 21.48 1.65
C ARG A 86 13.38 21.91 2.70
N TYR A 87 13.54 23.23 2.87
CA TYR A 87 14.53 23.85 3.77
C TYR A 87 13.97 24.22 5.14
N ALA A 88 12.68 23.99 5.38
CA ALA A 88 12.14 24.13 6.71
C ALA A 88 12.73 23.00 7.57
N GLY A 89 13.57 23.35 8.55
CA GLY A 89 14.36 22.39 9.30
C GLY A 89 13.54 21.25 9.92
N ASN A 90 14.15 20.05 9.97
CA ASN A 90 13.62 18.84 10.61
C ASN A 90 12.32 18.23 10.04
N TYR A 91 11.88 18.61 8.82
CA TYR A 91 10.75 17.91 8.21
C TYR A 91 11.10 16.46 7.86
N ALA A 92 10.34 15.51 8.41
CA ALA A 92 10.39 14.10 8.06
C ALA A 92 9.24 13.79 7.10
N PRO A 93 9.52 13.56 5.79
CA PRO A 93 8.50 13.14 4.83
C PRO A 93 7.89 11.82 5.27
N ALA A 94 6.59 11.69 5.10
CA ALA A 94 5.83 10.51 5.46
C ALA A 94 5.05 9.98 4.26
N VAL A 95 4.70 8.69 4.33
CA VAL A 95 3.72 8.10 3.41
C VAL A 95 2.42 8.92 3.50
N GLY A 96 1.86 9.24 2.34
CA GLY A 96 0.68 10.10 2.21
C GLY A 96 0.95 11.59 2.14
N ASP A 97 2.21 12.04 2.26
CA ASP A 97 2.54 13.41 1.87
C ASP A 97 2.46 13.56 0.34
N ILE A 98 1.98 14.73 -0.09
CA ILE A 98 2.04 15.15 -1.49
C ILE A 98 3.33 15.92 -1.68
N ILE A 99 4.26 15.38 -2.45
CA ILE A 99 5.55 15.98 -2.75
C ILE A 99 5.46 16.82 -4.03
N TYR A 100 6.10 17.98 -4.03
CA TYR A 100 6.18 18.86 -5.20
C TYR A 100 7.63 19.11 -5.60
N TYR A 101 7.86 19.26 -6.90
CA TYR A 101 9.17 19.42 -7.50
C TYR A 101 9.31 20.77 -8.23
N ASP A 102 10.54 21.24 -8.29
CA ASP A 102 11.01 22.37 -9.10
C ASP A 102 12.24 21.86 -9.87
N TRP A 103 12.03 21.51 -11.13
CA TRP A 103 13.05 20.94 -12.00
C TRP A 103 13.97 22.00 -12.58
N GLY A 104 13.42 23.19 -12.86
CA GLY A 104 14.18 24.33 -13.39
C GLY A 104 15.00 25.08 -12.33
N GLY A 105 14.65 24.93 -11.05
CA GLY A 105 15.21 25.70 -9.95
C GLY A 105 14.79 27.17 -9.97
N ASP A 106 13.69 27.50 -10.65
CA ASP A 106 13.23 28.89 -10.83
C ASP A 106 12.24 29.33 -9.74
N GLY A 107 11.94 28.44 -8.79
CA GLY A 107 11.02 28.69 -7.69
C GLY A 107 9.55 28.44 -8.04
N VAL A 108 9.25 27.92 -9.24
CA VAL A 108 7.92 27.52 -9.69
C VAL A 108 7.85 25.99 -9.70
N SER A 109 6.75 25.43 -9.21
CA SER A 109 6.62 23.97 -9.19
C SER A 109 6.18 23.42 -10.55
N ASP A 110 6.93 22.45 -11.05
CA ASP A 110 6.68 21.77 -12.33
C ASP A 110 5.86 20.50 -12.18
N HIS A 111 6.01 19.79 -11.06
CA HIS A 111 5.53 18.42 -10.93
C HIS A 111 5.15 18.06 -9.50
N VAL A 112 4.38 16.99 -9.35
CA VAL A 112 3.81 16.55 -8.08
C VAL A 112 3.63 15.03 -8.05
N GLY A 113 3.67 14.44 -6.85
CA GLY A 113 3.35 13.05 -6.62
C GLY A 113 2.89 12.77 -5.19
N ALA A 114 2.46 11.54 -4.93
CA ALA A 114 2.12 11.07 -3.58
C ALA A 114 3.20 10.09 -3.07
N ILE A 115 3.73 10.33 -1.88
CA ILE A 115 4.71 9.41 -1.27
C ILE A 115 3.99 8.13 -0.87
N ILE A 116 4.34 7.01 -1.50
CA ILE A 116 3.76 5.69 -1.20
C ILE A 116 4.67 4.84 -0.31
N LYS A 117 5.98 5.13 -0.27
CA LYS A 117 6.95 4.44 0.59
C LYS A 117 8.04 5.41 1.05
N VAL A 118 8.47 5.26 2.30
CA VAL A 118 9.66 5.92 2.86
C VAL A 118 10.58 4.82 3.40
N SER A 119 11.80 4.74 2.87
CA SER A 119 12.84 3.81 3.33
C SER A 119 14.11 4.58 3.64
N GLY A 120 14.34 4.89 4.92
CA GLY A 120 15.46 5.68 5.40
C GLY A 120 15.52 7.09 4.81
N ASN A 121 16.40 7.28 3.82
CA ASN A 121 16.55 8.54 3.08
C ASN A 121 15.90 8.51 1.69
N THR A 122 15.32 7.38 1.30
CA THR A 122 14.73 7.17 -0.02
C THR A 122 13.21 7.25 0.07
N LEU A 123 12.61 7.96 -0.87
CA LEU A 123 11.18 8.11 -1.06
C LEU A 123 10.79 7.37 -2.35
N THR A 124 9.74 6.56 -2.30
CA THR A 124 9.03 6.10 -3.50
C THR A 124 7.77 6.92 -3.65
N VAL A 125 7.59 7.54 -4.81
CA VAL A 125 6.54 8.51 -5.09
C VAL A 125 5.76 8.04 -6.30
N ARG A 126 4.46 7.86 -6.14
CA ARG A 126 3.55 7.57 -7.24
C ARG A 126 3.17 8.89 -7.92
N GLU A 127 3.52 9.01 -9.20
CA GLU A 127 3.36 10.22 -10.00
C GLU A 127 2.55 9.91 -11.24
N GLY A 128 1.57 10.75 -11.56
CA GLY A 128 0.92 10.75 -12.87
C GLY A 128 1.71 11.61 -13.85
N ASN A 129 1.55 11.33 -15.15
CA ASN A 129 2.32 11.98 -16.21
C ASN A 129 3.84 11.97 -16.01
N ARG A 130 4.38 10.93 -15.38
CA ARG A 130 5.82 10.69 -15.32
C ARG A 130 6.17 9.73 -16.44
N ASN A 131 6.92 10.20 -17.44
CA ASN A 131 7.13 9.46 -18.70
C ASN A 131 5.80 9.11 -19.38
N ASP A 132 4.87 10.07 -19.41
CA ASP A 132 3.54 9.95 -20.01
C ASP A 132 2.72 8.79 -19.40
N MET A 133 2.96 8.48 -18.11
CA MET A 133 2.28 7.41 -17.39
C MET A 133 2.15 7.65 -15.88
N VAL A 134 1.28 6.88 -15.22
CA VAL A 134 1.28 6.70 -13.77
C VAL A 134 2.36 5.70 -13.41
N CYS A 135 3.45 6.14 -12.81
CA CYS A 135 4.52 5.25 -12.38
C CYS A 135 5.24 5.78 -11.13
N ASP A 136 6.17 4.96 -10.63
CA ASP A 136 6.95 5.31 -9.45
C ASP A 136 8.23 6.06 -9.78
N ARG A 137 8.51 7.09 -8.99
CA ARG A 137 9.82 7.70 -8.85
C ARG A 137 10.46 7.23 -7.55
N VAL A 138 11.73 6.85 -7.62
CA VAL A 138 12.59 6.70 -6.46
C VAL A 138 13.48 7.93 -6.35
N ILE A 139 13.44 8.63 -5.21
CA ILE A 139 14.20 9.86 -5.01
C ILE A 139 14.73 9.95 -3.58
N SER A 140 15.94 10.50 -3.41
CA SER A 140 16.47 10.85 -2.10
C SER A 140 15.67 12.02 -1.51
N LYS A 141 15.29 11.94 -0.23
CA LYS A 141 14.63 13.03 0.51
C LYS A 141 15.48 14.31 0.59
N TRP A 142 16.77 14.20 0.29
CA TRP A 142 17.72 15.31 0.24
C TRP A 142 17.84 15.96 -1.14
N SER A 143 17.17 15.42 -2.16
CA SER A 143 17.26 15.91 -3.54
C SER A 143 16.89 17.40 -3.62
N ASN A 144 17.73 18.18 -4.31
CA ASN A 144 17.51 19.61 -4.55
C ASN A 144 16.31 19.91 -5.44
N LEU A 145 15.84 18.92 -6.19
CA LEU A 145 14.64 19.01 -7.04
C LEU A 145 13.33 19.07 -6.24
N ILE A 146 13.36 18.68 -4.96
CA ILE A 146 12.17 18.68 -4.11
C ILE A 146 11.92 20.10 -3.63
N MET A 147 10.79 20.70 -3.98
CA MET A 147 10.41 22.04 -3.51
C MET A 147 9.84 22.00 -2.08
N GLY A 148 9.07 20.94 -1.78
CA GLY A 148 8.48 20.73 -0.46
C GLY A 148 7.35 19.72 -0.49
N TYR A 149 6.59 19.71 0.59
CA TYR A 149 5.57 18.71 0.87
C TYR A 149 4.30 19.37 1.38
N GLY A 150 3.16 18.95 0.84
CA GLY A 150 1.87 19.14 1.47
C GLY A 150 1.52 17.90 2.28
N ARG A 151 1.05 18.06 3.51
CA ARG A 151 0.57 16.96 4.35
C ARG A 151 -0.95 17.02 4.46
N PRO A 152 -1.70 16.29 3.62
CA PRO A 152 -3.15 16.20 3.75
C PRO A 152 -3.53 15.74 5.16
N ASN A 153 -4.58 16.34 5.69
CA ASN A 153 -5.22 15.79 6.87
C ASN A 153 -6.11 14.63 6.43
N TRP A 154 -5.52 13.44 6.34
CA TRP A 154 -6.23 12.20 5.99
C TRP A 154 -7.33 11.84 7.00
N GLY A 155 -7.43 12.57 8.12
CA GLY A 155 -8.34 12.27 9.22
C GLY A 155 -7.80 11.08 10.01
N SER A 156 -7.59 11.26 11.31
CA SER A 156 -7.19 10.15 12.15
C SER A 156 -8.34 9.14 12.27
N ALA A 157 -8.11 7.90 11.84
CA ALA A 157 -8.12 6.87 12.86
C ALA A 157 -6.92 7.20 13.77
N THR A 158 -7.19 7.48 15.03
CA THR A 158 -6.17 7.70 16.06
C THR A 158 -5.15 6.56 15.94
N ILE A 159 -3.90 6.85 15.56
CA ILE A 159 -2.80 5.94 15.87
C ILE A 159 -2.57 6.10 17.37
N ILE A 160 -3.42 5.45 18.18
CA ILE A 160 -3.04 5.05 19.51
C ILE A 160 -2.13 3.85 19.28
N MET A 161 -0.83 4.04 19.47
CA MET A 161 0.10 2.95 19.68
C MET A 161 -0.44 2.14 20.88
N PRO A 162 -0.89 0.89 20.74
CA PRO A 162 -1.27 0.12 21.91
C PRO A 162 0.00 -0.50 22.48
N SER A 163 0.39 -0.06 23.67
CA SER A 163 0.87 -1.00 24.69
C SER A 163 -0.34 -1.56 25.45
N PRO A 164 -0.23 -2.74 26.06
CA PRO A 164 -1.28 -3.75 26.05
C PRO A 164 -2.34 -3.46 27.09
N VAL A 165 -3.60 -3.29 26.67
CA VAL A 165 -4.74 -3.42 27.57
C VAL A 165 -5.85 -4.17 26.86
N VAL A 166 -5.99 -5.42 27.31
CA VAL A 166 -7.22 -6.23 27.42
C VAL A 166 -8.48 -5.51 26.95
N VAL A 167 -9.10 -6.01 25.86
CA VAL A 167 -10.43 -5.56 25.47
C VAL A 167 -11.38 -6.74 25.55
N GLU A 168 -12.23 -6.71 26.57
CA GLU A 168 -13.46 -7.49 26.63
C GLU A 168 -14.42 -7.11 25.49
N SER A 169 -15.24 -8.08 25.14
CA SER A 169 -16.16 -8.14 24.01
C SER A 169 -17.09 -6.92 23.83
N GLY A 170 -17.27 -6.46 22.58
CA GLY A 170 -18.48 -5.69 22.22
C GLY A 170 -18.50 -4.85 20.92
N SER A 171 -19.27 -5.34 19.94
CA SER A 171 -19.93 -4.64 18.81
C SER A 171 -19.22 -4.49 17.45
N ASN A 172 -19.83 -5.16 16.47
CA ASN A 172 -19.50 -5.31 15.06
C ASN A 172 -20.11 -4.19 14.20
N GLY A 173 -19.37 -3.71 13.20
CA GLY A 173 -19.93 -2.89 12.12
C GLY A 173 -18.86 -2.50 11.09
N ALA A 174 -17.98 -1.57 11.45
CA ALA A 174 -16.96 -1.04 10.54
C ALA A 174 -15.71 -1.94 10.44
N TYR A 175 -15.21 -2.48 11.56
CA TYR A 175 -14.03 -3.35 11.58
C TYR A 175 -14.25 -4.72 10.92
N GLY A 176 -15.47 -5.26 10.99
CA GLY A 176 -15.83 -6.54 10.38
C GLY A 176 -15.89 -6.48 8.85
N ILE A 177 -16.32 -5.34 8.29
CA ILE A 177 -16.38 -5.12 6.84
C ILE A 177 -14.95 -4.99 6.27
N HIS A 178 -14.10 -4.18 6.90
CA HIS A 178 -12.70 -4.03 6.48
C HIS A 178 -11.92 -5.35 6.56
N ARG A 179 -12.11 -6.14 7.63
CA ARG A 179 -11.50 -7.47 7.77
C ARG A 179 -11.95 -8.44 6.66
N LYS A 180 -13.23 -8.42 6.30
CA LYS A 180 -13.79 -9.29 5.26
C LYS A 180 -13.19 -8.98 3.89
N ASP A 181 -12.95 -7.72 3.58
CA ASP A 181 -12.33 -7.29 2.31
C ASP A 181 -10.86 -7.69 2.23
N LEU A 182 -10.10 -7.59 3.33
CA LEU A 182 -8.72 -8.10 3.39
C LEU A 182 -8.68 -9.62 3.16
N ILE A 183 -9.63 -10.36 3.73
CA ILE A 183 -9.72 -11.82 3.51
C ILE A 183 -10.04 -12.12 2.03
N ARG A 184 -10.90 -11.34 1.37
CA ARG A 184 -11.16 -11.48 -0.08
C ARG A 184 -9.90 -11.25 -0.91
N GLN A 185 -9.14 -10.20 -0.58
CA GLN A 185 -7.86 -9.93 -1.24
C GLN A 185 -6.89 -11.10 -1.04
N GLY A 186 -6.73 -11.58 0.19
CA GLY A 186 -5.90 -12.76 0.48
C GLY A 186 -6.36 -14.02 -0.27
N GLN A 187 -7.68 -14.25 -0.39
CA GLN A 187 -8.22 -15.37 -1.17
C GLN A 187 -7.86 -15.22 -2.66
N GLN A 188 -7.96 -14.02 -3.22
CA GLN A 188 -7.59 -13.75 -4.61
C GLN A 188 -6.08 -13.91 -4.85
N HIS A 189 -5.24 -13.38 -3.95
CA HIS A 189 -3.79 -13.56 -4.05
C HIS A 189 -3.38 -15.03 -3.88
N ALA A 190 -4.03 -15.81 -3.01
CA ALA A 190 -3.78 -17.25 -2.90
C ALA A 190 -4.10 -18.00 -4.21
N ILE A 191 -5.17 -17.62 -4.91
CA ILE A 191 -5.50 -18.16 -6.24
C ILE A 191 -4.42 -17.79 -7.24
N ASN A 192 -4.04 -16.51 -7.30
CA ASN A 192 -3.03 -16.02 -8.25
C ASN A 192 -1.67 -16.69 -8.01
N PHE A 193 -1.30 -16.91 -6.75
CA PHE A 193 -0.01 -17.47 -6.38
C PHE A 193 0.07 -18.98 -6.61
N THR A 194 -1.00 -19.72 -6.34
CA THR A 194 -0.99 -21.20 -6.37
C THR A 194 -1.70 -21.81 -7.58
N GLY A 195 -2.44 -21.00 -8.35
CA GLY A 195 -3.31 -21.44 -9.44
C GLY A 195 -4.56 -22.22 -9.02
N VAL A 196 -4.77 -22.47 -7.72
CA VAL A 196 -5.90 -23.26 -7.21
C VAL A 196 -7.07 -22.37 -6.85
N LYS A 197 -8.21 -22.59 -7.49
CA LYS A 197 -9.44 -21.81 -7.27
C LYS A 197 -10.09 -22.16 -5.94
N ILE A 198 -10.44 -21.14 -5.17
CA ILE A 198 -11.28 -21.18 -3.96
C ILE A 198 -12.38 -20.11 -4.06
N GLY A 199 -13.31 -20.08 -3.11
CA GLY A 199 -14.27 -18.96 -3.00
C GLY A 199 -13.57 -17.66 -2.57
N VAL A 200 -13.97 -16.53 -3.17
CA VAL A 200 -13.50 -15.17 -2.83
C VAL A 200 -14.64 -14.43 -2.12
N ASP A 201 -15.02 -14.93 -0.96
CA ASP A 201 -16.21 -14.51 -0.20
C ASP A 201 -15.87 -13.71 1.07
N GLY A 202 -14.59 -13.61 1.42
CA GLY A 202 -14.10 -12.99 2.65
C GLY A 202 -14.31 -13.85 3.91
N ILE A 203 -14.64 -15.13 3.73
CA ILE A 203 -14.86 -16.09 4.81
C ILE A 203 -13.66 -17.02 4.87
N ARG A 204 -12.97 -17.04 6.02
CA ARG A 204 -11.84 -17.95 6.26
C ARG A 204 -12.29 -19.37 6.63
N GLY A 205 -12.98 -20.01 5.70
CA GLY A 205 -13.48 -21.38 5.82
C GLY A 205 -12.42 -22.46 5.55
N PRO A 206 -12.81 -23.75 5.54
CA PRO A 206 -11.88 -24.87 5.34
C PRO A 206 -11.01 -24.76 4.08
N GLU A 207 -11.59 -24.36 2.95
CA GLU A 207 -10.85 -24.19 1.69
C GLU A 207 -9.83 -23.04 1.75
N THR A 208 -10.16 -21.95 2.44
CA THR A 208 -9.22 -20.84 2.64
C THR A 208 -8.05 -21.23 3.55
N LYS A 209 -8.29 -22.03 4.61
CA LYS A 209 -7.21 -22.57 5.45
C LYS A 209 -6.31 -23.53 4.66
N LYS A 210 -6.90 -24.38 3.83
CA LYS A 210 -6.17 -25.26 2.91
C LYS A 210 -5.33 -24.47 1.89
N ALA A 211 -5.87 -23.37 1.38
CA ALA A 211 -5.13 -22.46 0.50
C ALA A 211 -3.96 -21.77 1.22
N ALA A 212 -4.13 -21.33 2.48
CA ALA A 212 -3.03 -20.78 3.26
C ALA A 212 -1.86 -21.77 3.40
N ILE A 213 -2.15 -23.04 3.71
CA ILE A 213 -1.12 -24.08 3.78
C ILE A 213 -0.45 -24.28 2.40
N ARG A 214 -1.25 -24.27 1.33
CA ARG A 214 -0.76 -24.41 -0.05
C ARG A 214 0.19 -23.27 -0.44
N CYS A 215 -0.10 -22.03 -0.05
CA CYS A 215 0.80 -20.90 -0.29
C CYS A 215 2.18 -21.13 0.33
N VAL A 216 2.24 -21.66 1.56
CA VAL A 216 3.52 -22.00 2.22
C VAL A 216 4.22 -23.15 1.49
N GLN A 217 3.49 -24.22 1.13
CA GLN A 217 4.06 -25.33 0.38
C GLN A 217 4.64 -24.87 -0.97
N HIS A 218 3.92 -23.99 -1.69
CA HIS A 218 4.34 -23.43 -2.96
C HIS A 218 5.58 -22.55 -2.82
N ALA A 219 5.60 -21.63 -1.85
CA ALA A 219 6.76 -20.80 -1.55
C ALA A 219 8.01 -21.62 -1.20
N MET A 220 7.86 -22.64 -0.35
CA MET A 220 8.96 -23.54 0.01
C MET A 220 9.53 -24.30 -1.20
N ASN A 221 8.67 -24.66 -2.17
CA ASN A 221 9.13 -25.25 -3.42
C ASN A 221 9.89 -24.24 -4.30
N MET A 222 9.38 -23.00 -4.38
CA MET A 222 9.96 -21.94 -5.20
C MET A 222 11.32 -21.45 -4.67
N ASP A 223 11.44 -21.22 -3.35
CA ASP A 223 12.67 -20.68 -2.74
C ASP A 223 13.71 -21.77 -2.46
N TYR A 224 13.26 -22.97 -2.06
CA TYR A 224 14.17 -23.99 -1.50
C TYR A 224 14.11 -25.34 -2.22
N ASN A 225 13.35 -25.46 -3.31
CA ASN A 225 13.18 -26.71 -4.06
C ASN A 225 12.79 -27.89 -3.14
N ALA A 226 11.90 -27.63 -2.17
CA ALA A 226 11.57 -28.57 -1.09
C ALA A 226 10.88 -29.88 -1.55
N GLY A 227 10.42 -29.95 -2.81
CA GLY A 227 9.77 -31.14 -3.38
C GLY A 227 8.47 -31.52 -2.69
N LEU A 228 7.79 -30.53 -2.08
CA LEU A 228 6.54 -30.72 -1.37
C LEU A 228 5.39 -30.89 -2.35
N LYS A 229 4.46 -31.78 -1.99
CA LYS A 229 3.15 -31.79 -2.63
C LYS A 229 2.37 -30.57 -2.15
N GLU A 230 1.99 -29.71 -3.08
CA GLU A 230 1.09 -28.61 -2.82
C GLU A 230 -0.33 -29.18 -2.75
N ASP A 231 -0.74 -29.66 -1.58
CA ASP A 231 -2.08 -30.23 -1.36
C ASP A 231 -2.89 -29.46 -0.32
N GLY A 232 -2.27 -28.48 0.35
CA GLY A 232 -2.86 -27.71 1.43
C GLY A 232 -3.00 -28.50 2.73
N ILE A 233 -2.23 -29.56 2.92
CA ILE A 233 -2.21 -30.37 4.14
C ILE A 233 -0.87 -30.18 4.85
N TRP A 234 -0.90 -29.67 6.09
CA TRP A 234 0.31 -29.53 6.90
C TRP A 234 0.69 -30.87 7.54
N GLY A 235 1.30 -31.75 6.73
CA GLY A 235 1.77 -33.08 7.16
C GLY A 235 3.25 -33.08 7.58
N LYS A 236 3.75 -34.24 8.04
CA LYS A 236 5.15 -34.42 8.49
C LYS A 236 6.20 -33.93 7.48
N LYS A 237 5.94 -34.08 6.17
CA LYS A 237 6.87 -33.61 5.12
C LYS A 237 6.92 -32.08 5.04
N THR A 238 5.76 -31.42 5.02
CA THR A 238 5.68 -29.95 5.05
C THR A 238 6.29 -29.41 6.34
N ASP A 239 6.00 -30.04 7.47
CA ASP A 239 6.52 -29.64 8.78
C ASP A 239 8.05 -29.73 8.88
N ALA A 240 8.61 -30.84 8.34
CA ALA A 240 10.05 -31.07 8.29
C ALA A 240 10.76 -30.14 7.29
N ALA A 241 10.15 -29.88 6.13
CA ALA A 241 10.69 -28.94 5.16
C ALA A 241 10.70 -27.52 5.73
N PHE A 242 9.61 -27.08 6.37
CA PHE A 242 9.53 -25.75 6.98
C PHE A 242 10.55 -25.57 8.11
N ALA A 243 10.80 -26.62 8.92
CA ALA A 243 11.81 -26.62 9.98
C ALA A 243 11.82 -25.31 10.82
N GLN A 244 12.86 -24.49 10.67
CA GLN A 244 13.04 -23.19 11.34
C GLN A 244 13.10 -22.02 10.34
N HIS A 245 12.58 -22.21 9.11
CA HIS A 245 12.44 -21.11 8.16
C HIS A 245 11.61 -19.98 8.79
N TYR A 246 12.02 -18.77 8.47
CA TYR A 246 11.37 -17.54 8.89
C TYR A 246 11.47 -16.52 7.75
N VAL A 247 10.70 -15.44 7.87
CA VAL A 247 10.94 -14.24 7.08
C VAL A 247 10.95 -12.99 7.98
N CYS A 248 11.76 -11.99 7.63
CA CYS A 248 11.87 -10.73 8.38
C CYS A 248 12.19 -9.55 7.47
N GLU A 249 12.15 -8.33 8.06
CA GLU A 249 12.35 -7.09 7.32
C GLU A 249 13.64 -7.06 6.47
N GLY A 250 13.50 -6.61 5.23
CA GLY A 250 14.58 -6.50 4.25
C GLY A 250 14.79 -7.75 3.39
N GLU A 251 14.07 -8.84 3.64
CA GLU A 251 14.14 -10.04 2.80
C GLU A 251 13.26 -9.93 1.54
N THR A 252 13.68 -10.58 0.46
CA THR A 252 12.89 -10.74 -0.76
C THR A 252 12.90 -12.20 -1.20
N GLN A 253 11.77 -12.89 -1.02
CA GLN A 253 11.62 -14.32 -1.33
C GLN A 253 10.14 -14.72 -1.42
N TYR A 254 9.83 -15.86 -2.04
CA TYR A 254 8.44 -16.33 -2.17
C TYR A 254 7.82 -16.71 -0.81
N MET A 255 8.63 -17.01 0.20
CA MET A 255 8.18 -17.17 1.59
C MET A 255 7.63 -15.88 2.19
N VAL A 256 8.09 -14.72 1.72
CA VAL A 256 7.48 -13.43 2.06
C VAL A 256 6.12 -13.30 1.39
N THR A 257 6.00 -13.62 0.09
CA THR A 257 4.70 -13.66 -0.61
C THR A 257 3.69 -14.52 0.15
N ALA A 258 4.10 -15.72 0.57
CA ALA A 258 3.24 -16.59 1.35
C ALA A 258 2.81 -15.92 2.66
N TRP A 259 3.74 -15.28 3.37
CA TRP A 259 3.43 -14.59 4.62
C TRP A 259 2.46 -13.42 4.45
N GLU A 260 2.64 -12.58 3.43
CA GLU A 260 1.74 -11.46 3.10
C GLU A 260 0.32 -11.94 2.79
N ILE A 261 0.20 -13.02 2.02
CA ILE A 261 -1.09 -13.67 1.75
C ILE A 261 -1.70 -14.20 3.05
N LEU A 262 -0.90 -14.84 3.92
CA LEU A 262 -1.36 -15.35 5.21
C LEU A 262 -1.87 -14.22 6.12
N LEU A 263 -1.21 -13.05 6.13
CA LEU A 263 -1.66 -11.86 6.85
C LEU A 263 -3.03 -11.40 6.34
N LEU A 264 -3.21 -11.24 5.02
CA LEU A 264 -4.49 -10.88 4.40
C LEU A 264 -5.59 -11.89 4.73
N LEU A 265 -5.29 -13.18 4.63
CA LEU A 265 -6.23 -14.26 4.97
C LEU A 265 -6.63 -14.23 6.45
N ASN A 266 -5.82 -13.66 7.33
CA ASN A 266 -6.15 -13.42 8.73
C ASN A 266 -6.72 -12.02 8.99
N GLY A 267 -6.82 -11.17 7.97
CA GLY A 267 -7.40 -9.85 8.02
C GLY A 267 -6.46 -8.75 8.49
N TYR A 268 -5.16 -8.88 8.21
CA TYR A 268 -4.13 -7.87 8.42
C TYR A 268 -3.60 -7.43 7.06
N ASP A 269 -3.43 -6.12 6.86
CA ASP A 269 -2.96 -5.55 5.59
C ASP A 269 -1.42 -5.43 5.58
N PRO A 270 -0.70 -6.25 4.80
CA PRO A 270 0.76 -6.13 4.65
C PRO A 270 1.21 -4.94 3.80
N ASN A 271 0.29 -4.14 3.23
CA ASN A 271 0.53 -3.06 2.28
C ASN A 271 1.04 -3.50 0.89
N GLY A 272 0.63 -4.68 0.45
CA GLY A 272 1.01 -5.22 -0.86
C GLY A 272 1.23 -6.73 -0.81
N VAL A 273 1.23 -7.34 -1.99
CA VAL A 273 1.69 -8.73 -2.17
C VAL A 273 2.49 -8.75 -3.47
N GLU A 274 3.80 -8.98 -3.38
CA GLU A 274 4.67 -9.13 -4.54
C GLU A 274 5.07 -10.60 -4.77
N HIS A 275 5.60 -10.90 -5.97
CA HIS A 275 6.00 -12.24 -6.38
C HIS A 275 7.39 -12.17 -7.08
N PRO A 276 8.52 -12.43 -6.38
CA PRO A 276 8.65 -12.71 -4.95
C PRO A 276 8.31 -11.50 -4.07
N GLY A 277 7.86 -11.75 -2.84
CA GLY A 277 7.44 -10.74 -1.87
C GLY A 277 8.63 -9.99 -1.28
N GLU A 278 8.46 -8.71 -0.95
CA GLU A 278 9.45 -7.91 -0.21
C GLU A 278 8.95 -7.69 1.22
N PHE A 279 9.67 -8.19 2.22
CA PHE A 279 9.28 -7.98 3.61
C PHE A 279 9.66 -6.55 3.99
N GLY A 280 8.83 -5.61 3.55
CA GLY A 280 8.96 -4.20 3.84
C GLY A 280 8.34 -3.86 5.19
N SER A 281 8.44 -2.58 5.56
CA SER A 281 7.89 -2.05 6.81
C SER A 281 6.38 -2.26 6.95
N GLY A 282 5.64 -2.31 5.84
CA GLY A 282 4.20 -2.65 5.84
C GLY A 282 3.93 -4.08 6.31
N CYS A 283 4.68 -5.04 5.76
CA CYS A 283 4.62 -6.44 6.14
C CYS A 283 5.11 -6.64 7.59
N ALA A 284 6.16 -5.90 8.01
CA ALA A 284 6.64 -5.89 9.39
C ALA A 284 5.57 -5.41 10.38
N ALA A 285 4.92 -4.27 10.11
CA ALA A 285 3.86 -3.74 10.95
C ALA A 285 2.66 -4.71 11.06
N ALA A 286 2.23 -5.29 9.94
CA ALA A 286 1.17 -6.29 9.92
C ALA A 286 1.55 -7.56 10.70
N THR A 287 2.81 -7.98 10.60
CA THR A 287 3.38 -9.10 11.37
C THR A 287 3.32 -8.82 12.87
N ARG A 288 3.76 -7.63 13.31
CA ARG A 288 3.69 -7.19 14.71
C ARG A 288 2.26 -7.21 15.24
N MET A 289 1.30 -6.69 14.46
CA MET A 289 -0.12 -6.69 14.82
C MET A 289 -0.66 -8.11 14.96
N PHE A 290 -0.41 -8.97 13.96
CA PHE A 290 -0.79 -10.37 14.01
C PHE A 290 -0.21 -11.08 15.25
N GLN A 291 1.07 -10.86 15.53
CA GLN A 291 1.74 -11.44 16.70
C GLN A 291 1.09 -10.97 18.00
N GLY A 292 0.79 -9.68 18.13
CA GLY A 292 0.10 -9.13 19.31
C GLY A 292 -1.27 -9.75 19.52
N ASP A 293 -2.10 -9.75 18.49
CA ASP A 293 -3.47 -10.28 18.54
C ASP A 293 -3.51 -11.80 18.81
N LYS A 294 -2.42 -12.51 18.49
CA LYS A 294 -2.27 -13.95 18.73
C LYS A 294 -1.45 -14.28 19.99
N SER A 295 -1.10 -13.28 20.79
CA SER A 295 -0.28 -13.46 22.00
C SER A 295 1.06 -14.16 21.73
N LEU A 296 1.66 -13.87 20.57
CA LEU A 296 3.01 -14.25 20.19
C LEU A 296 4.00 -13.13 20.57
N VAL A 297 5.29 -13.42 20.47
CA VAL A 297 6.35 -12.40 20.60
C VAL A 297 6.22 -11.43 19.42
N GLN A 298 6.17 -10.12 19.71
CA GLN A 298 6.07 -9.04 18.72
C GLN A 298 7.46 -8.62 18.21
N ASP A 299 8.16 -9.53 17.56
CA ASP A 299 9.53 -9.33 17.07
C ASP A 299 9.60 -8.96 15.58
N GLU A 300 8.46 -8.84 14.89
CA GLU A 300 8.38 -8.58 13.44
C GLU A 300 9.05 -9.66 12.58
N VAL A 301 9.35 -10.81 13.17
CA VAL A 301 9.87 -11.99 12.49
C VAL A 301 8.75 -13.01 12.35
N ALA A 302 8.38 -13.31 11.12
CA ALA A 302 7.45 -14.39 10.83
C ALA A 302 8.18 -15.74 10.93
N GLY A 303 8.41 -16.20 12.17
CA GLY A 303 8.98 -17.51 12.44
C GLY A 303 7.93 -18.63 12.45
N ARG A 304 8.38 -19.85 12.77
CA ARG A 304 7.54 -21.06 12.82
C ARG A 304 6.23 -20.89 13.58
N LYS A 305 6.24 -20.26 14.76
CA LYS A 305 5.02 -20.05 15.56
C LYS A 305 4.03 -19.13 14.85
N SER A 306 4.52 -18.08 14.18
CA SER A 306 3.71 -17.14 13.40
C SER A 306 3.02 -17.85 12.24
N PHE A 307 3.78 -18.60 11.42
CA PHE A 307 3.24 -19.39 10.31
C PHE A 307 2.23 -20.44 10.76
N LEU A 308 2.56 -21.26 11.78
CA LEU A 308 1.65 -22.29 12.29
C LEU A 308 0.37 -21.70 12.89
N THR A 309 0.44 -20.49 13.46
CA THR A 309 -0.76 -19.80 13.94
C THR A 309 -1.59 -19.25 12.79
N ALA A 310 -0.96 -18.72 11.74
CA ALA A 310 -1.63 -18.07 10.63
C ALA A 310 -2.33 -19.04 9.66
N ILE A 311 -1.91 -20.31 9.62
CA ILE A 311 -2.56 -21.35 8.80
C ILE A 311 -3.76 -22.03 9.47
N ASN A 312 -3.91 -21.88 10.79
CA ASN A 312 -5.00 -22.48 11.60
C ASN A 312 -6.16 -21.51 11.81
#